data_AF-A0AAJ7SCB9-F1
#
_entry.id   AF-A0AAJ7SCB9-F1
#
_cell.length_a   1.000
_cell.length_b   1.000
_cell.length_c   1.000
_cell.angle_alpha   90.00
_cell.angle_beta   90.00
_cell.angle_gamma   90.00
#
_symmetry.space_group_name_H-M   'P 1'
#
loop_
_entity.id
_entity.type
_entity.pdbx_description
1 polymer ?
#
loop_
_entity_poly.entity_id
_entity_poly.type
_entity_poly.pdbx_seq_one_letter_code
_entity_poly.pdbx_strand_id
1 'polypeptide(L)'
;MEIKFVRNCLETCPPSFVSIFIIARTMDTVIQCFQLLIPYYYSLLLPRMEVDPPPVYHREPLEFKSFNKFETCTKSFQQQYCSIYTARLKVLRNSLVQKAKIKWANIEVITLSELSERAEANTCTIIGTLYKHQELKPSILRELSEELQLVTQPARANYASFKDLLYLEDESLRVKLVGNLMDIQDIVTGCVCAVLGHELEDGSFSVTDWCFPGCCPKLSTFNHSERKGKVLIISGLDLANNAQLLSLNLLSEWITGMVGSKEVQDEIASTLCVIIAGNSVRGSVETYDHATYFERKAHDEAIFKKTALVTRKLDDFLLSIVQYCPVILMPGEFDPSCHTLPQQAFHPCILPQCSSRVQRSTHQRYHESRWPRRFLTSNMVGTYTALAALRADCTRYLTRLPIPGDRPIHHNGMPGHILCC
;
A
#
# COMPACT_ATOMS: atom_id res chain seq x y z
N MET A 1 -10.66 17.70 -14.94
CA MET A 1 -11.41 18.24 -13.77
C MET A 1 -10.47 18.48 -12.58
N GLU A 2 -9.43 17.66 -12.43
CA GLU A 2 -8.41 17.71 -11.35
C GLU A 2 -7.56 19.01 -11.31
N ILE A 3 -7.11 19.53 -12.45
CA ILE A 3 -6.19 20.69 -12.49
C ILE A 3 -6.87 22.01 -12.10
N LYS A 4 -8.15 22.20 -12.47
CA LYS A 4 -8.92 23.39 -12.08
C LYS A 4 -9.22 23.42 -10.57
N PHE A 5 -9.31 22.26 -9.92
CA PHE A 5 -9.60 22.13 -8.50
C PHE A 5 -8.37 22.47 -7.64
N VAL A 6 -7.18 21.96 -8.00
CA VAL A 6 -5.90 22.28 -7.32
C VAL A 6 -5.59 23.78 -7.41
N ARG A 7 -5.83 24.41 -8.57
CA ARG A 7 -5.62 25.85 -8.77
C ARG A 7 -6.52 26.71 -7.87
N ASN A 8 -7.79 26.34 -7.73
CA ASN A 8 -8.75 27.09 -6.91
C ASN A 8 -8.45 26.97 -5.40
N CYS A 9 -7.88 25.86 -4.95
CA CYS A 9 -7.45 25.67 -3.55
C CYS A 9 -6.18 26.47 -3.19
N LEU A 10 -5.25 26.63 -4.14
CA LEU A 10 -4.03 27.44 -3.94
C LEU A 10 -4.33 28.95 -3.90
N GLU A 11 -5.37 29.40 -4.61
CA GLU A 11 -5.78 30.82 -4.65
C GLU A 11 -6.61 31.26 -3.42
N THR A 12 -7.13 30.33 -2.62
CA THR A 12 -8.11 30.62 -1.54
C THR A 12 -7.61 30.35 -0.12
N CYS A 13 -6.43 29.75 0.08
CA CYS A 13 -5.88 29.46 1.41
C CYS A 13 -4.73 30.41 1.82
N PRO A 14 -4.72 30.96 3.05
CA PRO A 14 -3.60 31.75 3.54
C PRO A 14 -2.34 30.88 3.75
N PRO A 15 -1.13 31.45 3.55
CA PRO A 15 0.13 30.70 3.40
C PRO A 15 0.62 29.96 4.66
N SER A 16 -0.05 30.09 5.80
CA SER A 16 0.40 29.53 7.08
C SER A 16 -0.14 28.12 7.39
N PHE A 17 -0.98 27.53 6.55
CA PHE A 17 -1.58 26.21 6.80
C PHE A 17 -1.70 25.38 5.54
N VAL A 18 -0.59 24.77 5.11
CA VAL A 18 -0.65 23.69 4.13
C VAL A 18 0.29 22.55 4.53
N SER A 19 -0.28 21.47 5.06
CA SER A 19 0.36 20.16 5.07
C SER A 19 -0.01 19.48 3.76
N ILE A 20 0.80 19.67 2.72
CA ILE A 20 0.57 19.05 1.41
C ILE A 20 1.00 17.58 1.48
N PHE A 21 0.05 16.66 1.40
CA PHE A 21 0.32 15.26 1.06
C PHE A 21 0.28 15.12 -0.46
N ILE A 22 1.45 14.99 -1.09
CA ILE A 22 1.54 14.69 -2.52
C ILE A 22 1.59 13.17 -2.67
N ILE A 23 0.45 12.55 -2.96
CA ILE A 23 0.38 11.17 -3.42
C ILE A 23 0.36 11.25 -4.95
N ALA A 24 1.53 11.14 -5.58
CA ALA A 24 1.63 11.07 -7.03
C ALA A 24 1.70 9.60 -7.46
N ARG A 25 0.73 9.15 -8.25
CA ARG A 25 0.66 7.77 -8.76
C ARG A 25 1.55 7.54 -9.98
N THR A 26 1.92 8.60 -10.71
CA THR A 26 2.82 8.53 -11.87
C THR A 26 3.73 9.76 -11.89
N MET A 27 4.88 9.64 -12.56
CA MET A 27 5.83 10.75 -12.72
C MET A 27 5.23 11.93 -13.48
N ASP A 28 4.26 11.72 -14.38
CA ASP A 28 3.55 12.79 -15.07
C ASP A 28 2.77 13.70 -14.10
N THR A 29 2.18 13.12 -13.05
CA THR A 29 1.48 13.89 -12.00
C THR A 29 2.48 14.69 -11.16
N VAL A 30 3.67 14.14 -10.88
CA VAL A 30 4.76 14.85 -10.20
C VAL A 30 5.17 16.07 -11.03
N ILE A 31 5.42 15.89 -12.34
CA ILE A 31 5.86 16.96 -13.25
C ILE A 31 4.81 18.09 -13.34
N GLN A 32 3.52 17.76 -13.42
CA GLN A 32 2.46 18.77 -13.48
C GLN A 32 2.31 19.55 -12.18
N CYS A 33 2.49 18.89 -11.02
CA CYS A 33 2.58 19.59 -9.73
C CYS A 33 3.81 20.52 -9.66
N PHE A 34 4.94 20.09 -10.21
CA PHE A 34 6.15 20.92 -10.31
C PHE A 34 5.99 22.10 -11.27
N GLN A 35 5.25 21.95 -12.37
CA GLN A 35 4.96 23.04 -13.32
C GLN A 35 4.10 24.16 -12.71
N LEU A 36 3.24 23.83 -11.74
CA LEU A 36 2.45 24.81 -10.98
C LEU A 36 3.27 25.60 -9.96
N LEU A 37 4.48 25.14 -9.62
CA LEU A 37 5.43 25.83 -8.74
C LEU A 37 6.39 26.77 -9.50
N ILE A 38 6.41 26.70 -10.83
CA ILE A 38 7.25 27.56 -11.70
C ILE A 38 7.02 29.09 -11.53
N PRO A 39 5.82 29.61 -11.20
CA PRO A 39 5.64 31.05 -11.02
C PRO A 39 6.38 31.66 -9.81
N TYR A 40 6.91 30.84 -8.89
CA TYR A 40 7.62 31.32 -7.69
C TYR A 40 9.14 31.55 -7.91
N TYR A 41 9.65 31.39 -9.13
CA TYR A 41 11.09 31.46 -9.45
C TYR A 41 11.67 32.88 -9.66
N TYR A 42 10.98 33.93 -9.21
CA TYR A 42 11.43 35.32 -9.45
C TYR A 42 12.58 35.82 -8.55
N SER A 43 13.02 35.04 -7.55
CA SER A 43 14.06 35.48 -6.59
C SER A 43 15.51 35.19 -7.03
N LEU A 44 15.73 34.50 -8.16
CA LEU A 44 17.06 34.07 -8.63
C LEU A 44 17.76 35.05 -9.58
N LEU A 45 17.15 36.19 -9.92
CA LEU A 45 17.62 37.12 -10.98
C LEU A 45 18.37 38.37 -10.48
N LEU A 46 18.75 38.44 -9.19
CA LEU A 46 19.54 39.55 -8.68
C LEU A 46 21.05 39.28 -8.78
N PRO A 47 21.88 40.27 -9.19
CA PRO A 47 23.32 40.10 -9.26
C PRO A 47 23.89 39.82 -7.87
N ARG A 48 24.75 38.79 -7.77
CA ARG A 48 25.42 38.42 -6.52
C ARG A 48 26.30 39.57 -6.04
N MET A 49 25.90 40.21 -4.95
CA MET A 49 26.83 40.91 -4.07
C MET A 49 27.29 39.90 -3.01
N GLU A 50 28.59 39.62 -2.94
CA GLU A 50 29.17 38.80 -1.88
C GLU A 50 28.93 39.44 -0.51
N VAL A 51 28.69 38.62 0.53
CA VAL A 51 29.32 38.72 1.87
C VAL A 51 28.87 37.61 2.84
N ASP A 52 27.76 36.89 2.63
CA ASP A 52 27.38 35.79 3.54
C ASP A 52 27.70 34.39 2.98
N PRO A 53 28.19 33.44 3.81
CA PRO A 53 28.31 32.06 3.41
C PRO A 53 26.93 31.50 3.02
N PRO A 54 26.87 30.54 2.07
CA PRO A 54 25.60 29.96 1.66
C PRO A 54 24.86 29.37 2.87
N PRO A 55 23.53 29.54 2.99
CA PRO A 55 22.77 29.02 4.10
C PRO A 55 22.87 27.50 4.16
N VAL A 56 23.12 26.95 5.35
CA VAL A 56 23.21 25.51 5.60
C VAL A 56 22.01 25.09 6.43
N TYR A 57 21.20 24.17 5.91
CA TYR A 57 20.04 23.63 6.60
C TYR A 57 20.37 22.27 7.21
N HIS A 58 19.99 22.07 8.48
CA HIS A 58 20.23 20.83 9.21
C HIS A 58 18.94 20.03 9.33
N ARG A 59 19.02 18.74 9.01
CA ARG A 59 17.90 17.80 9.25
C ARG A 59 17.97 17.22 10.64
N GLU A 60 16.82 17.10 11.27
CA GLU A 60 16.72 16.36 12.52
C GLU A 60 16.99 14.86 12.29
N PRO A 61 17.76 14.20 13.16
CA PRO A 61 18.00 12.77 13.06
C PRO A 61 16.73 11.98 13.42
N LEU A 62 16.41 10.96 12.60
CA LEU A 62 15.32 10.03 12.88
C LEU A 62 15.82 8.77 13.60
N GLU A 63 15.32 8.51 14.80
CA GLU A 63 15.49 7.19 15.44
C GLU A 63 14.48 6.20 14.86
N PHE A 64 14.98 5.16 14.18
CA PHE A 64 14.15 4.11 13.61
C PHE A 64 14.24 2.83 14.45
N LYS A 65 13.09 2.28 14.83
CA LYS A 65 12.97 0.96 15.48
C LYS A 65 12.07 0.05 14.64
N SER A 66 12.65 -1.01 14.09
CA SER A 66 11.88 -2.06 13.43
C SER A 66 11.15 -2.93 14.47
N PHE A 67 9.94 -3.38 14.13
CA PHE A 67 9.16 -4.33 14.93
C PHE A 67 9.31 -5.77 14.47
N ASN A 68 10.04 -6.03 13.38
CA ASN A 68 10.41 -7.34 12.81
C ASN A 68 9.24 -8.33 12.58
N LYS A 69 7.98 -7.88 12.69
CA LYS A 69 6.78 -8.73 12.61
C LYS A 69 6.65 -9.51 11.29
N PHE A 70 7.23 -8.99 10.22
CA PHE A 70 7.12 -9.54 8.87
C PHE A 70 8.42 -10.21 8.38
N GLU A 71 9.45 -10.26 9.23
CA GLU A 71 10.70 -10.96 8.92
C GLU A 71 10.50 -12.48 9.03
N THR A 72 10.85 -13.20 7.96
CA THR A 72 10.76 -14.67 7.93
C THR A 72 12.16 -15.26 7.95
N CYS A 73 12.61 -15.74 9.12
CA CYS A 73 13.96 -16.32 9.28
C CYS A 73 14.08 -17.74 8.69
N THR A 74 13.00 -18.53 8.74
CA THR A 74 12.97 -19.92 8.25
C THR A 74 11.84 -20.09 7.24
N LYS A 75 12.18 -20.52 6.03
CA LYS A 75 11.21 -20.83 4.98
C LYS A 75 10.91 -22.33 5.01
N SER A 76 9.69 -22.70 5.39
CA SER A 76 9.17 -24.07 5.21
C SER A 76 7.96 -24.02 4.28
N PHE A 77 8.03 -24.77 3.19
CA PHE A 77 6.97 -24.87 2.18
C PHE A 77 6.18 -26.18 2.27
N GLN A 78 6.36 -26.92 3.37
CA GLN A 78 5.69 -28.21 3.59
C GLN A 78 4.26 -28.05 4.14
N GLN A 79 3.91 -26.86 4.63
CA GLN A 79 2.60 -26.59 5.22
C GLN A 79 1.55 -26.23 4.18
N GLN A 80 0.31 -26.67 4.40
CA GLN A 80 -0.84 -26.31 3.57
C GLN A 80 -1.44 -24.96 3.99
N TYR A 81 -2.09 -24.28 3.05
CA TYR A 81 -2.68 -22.95 3.25
C TYR A 81 -3.89 -22.91 4.20
N CYS A 82 -4.51 -24.04 4.53
CA CYS A 82 -5.69 -24.09 5.41
C CYS A 82 -5.44 -23.46 6.79
N SER A 83 -4.25 -23.65 7.33
CA SER A 83 -3.81 -23.12 8.63
C SER A 83 -3.97 -21.60 8.74
N ILE A 84 -3.76 -20.85 7.65
CA ILE A 84 -3.91 -19.40 7.60
C ILE A 84 -5.37 -18.99 7.82
N TYR A 85 -6.31 -19.71 7.19
CA TYR A 85 -7.74 -19.43 7.32
C TYR A 85 -8.26 -19.80 8.70
N THR A 86 -7.85 -20.95 9.24
CA THR A 86 -8.18 -21.37 10.61
C THR A 86 -7.69 -20.35 11.64
N ALA A 87 -6.43 -19.89 11.52
CA ALA A 87 -5.88 -18.88 12.41
C ALA A 87 -6.64 -17.54 12.31
N ARG A 88 -6.98 -17.12 11.08
CA ARG A 88 -7.72 -15.87 10.82
C ARG A 88 -9.12 -15.91 11.44
N LEU A 89 -9.87 -16.99 11.20
CA LEU A 89 -11.20 -17.19 11.78
C LEU A 89 -11.12 -17.19 13.30
N LYS A 90 -10.21 -17.98 13.90
CA LYS A 90 -10.04 -18.07 15.35
C LYS A 90 -9.75 -16.73 16.02
N VAL A 91 -8.85 -15.91 15.44
CA VAL A 91 -8.51 -14.58 16.00
C VAL A 91 -9.67 -13.60 15.92
N LEU A 92 -10.44 -13.63 14.83
CA LEU A 92 -11.52 -12.65 14.60
C LEU A 92 -12.86 -13.07 15.21
N ARG A 93 -13.07 -14.36 15.49
CA ARG A 93 -14.32 -14.92 16.00
C ARG A 93 -14.81 -14.21 17.26
N ASN A 94 -13.95 -14.05 18.26
CA ASN A 94 -14.34 -13.43 19.54
C ASN A 94 -14.83 -11.98 19.35
N SER A 95 -14.13 -11.19 18.54
CA SER A 95 -14.54 -9.81 18.21
C SER A 95 -15.89 -9.78 17.50
N LEU A 96 -16.08 -10.70 16.53
CA LEU A 96 -17.33 -10.81 15.78
C LEU A 96 -18.50 -11.27 16.63
N VAL A 97 -18.31 -12.21 17.56
CA VAL A 97 -19.36 -12.63 18.51
C VAL A 97 -19.84 -11.44 19.33
N GLN A 98 -18.92 -10.63 19.87
CA GLN A 98 -19.30 -9.45 20.66
C GLN A 98 -20.03 -8.42 19.80
N LYS A 99 -19.56 -8.17 18.58
CA LYS A 99 -20.23 -7.24 17.66
C LYS A 99 -21.59 -7.72 17.20
N ALA A 100 -21.74 -9.01 16.92
CA ALA A 100 -23.01 -9.63 16.57
C ALA A 100 -24.00 -9.50 17.73
N LYS A 101 -23.58 -9.77 18.97
CA LYS A 101 -24.43 -9.57 20.17
C LYS A 101 -24.87 -8.12 20.35
N ILE A 102 -23.99 -7.15 20.08
CA ILE A 102 -24.36 -5.73 20.13
C ILE A 102 -25.33 -5.37 19.00
N LYS A 103 -25.12 -5.89 17.79
CA LYS A 103 -25.92 -5.54 16.60
C LYS A 103 -27.28 -6.23 16.56
N TRP A 104 -27.34 -7.49 16.97
CA TRP A 104 -28.49 -8.40 16.82
C TRP A 104 -29.01 -8.94 18.14
N ALA A 105 -28.56 -8.39 19.27
CA ALA A 105 -29.02 -8.70 20.62
C ALA A 105 -28.98 -10.20 20.95
N ASN A 106 -30.16 -10.81 21.13
CA ASN A 106 -30.35 -12.16 21.68
C ASN A 106 -30.34 -13.28 20.63
N ILE A 107 -29.97 -12.99 19.37
CA ILE A 107 -29.90 -14.03 18.34
C ILE A 107 -28.67 -14.90 18.58
N GLU A 108 -28.90 -16.21 18.61
CA GLU A 108 -27.88 -17.21 18.88
C GLU A 108 -26.82 -17.24 17.78
N VAL A 109 -25.55 -17.37 18.19
CA VAL A 109 -24.44 -17.62 17.27
C VAL A 109 -24.18 -19.12 17.24
N ILE A 110 -24.38 -19.73 16.09
CA ILE A 110 -24.24 -21.18 15.88
C ILE A 110 -23.16 -21.49 14.84
N THR A 111 -22.70 -22.72 14.84
CA THR A 111 -21.81 -23.29 13.82
C THR A 111 -22.61 -23.83 12.62
N LEU A 112 -21.95 -24.08 11.49
CA LEU A 112 -22.61 -24.67 10.33
C LEU A 112 -23.02 -26.12 10.59
N SER A 113 -22.29 -26.86 11.43
CA SER A 113 -22.71 -28.21 11.85
C SER A 113 -24.01 -28.17 12.65
N GLU A 114 -24.12 -27.27 13.63
CA GLU A 114 -25.35 -27.08 14.41
C GLU A 114 -26.52 -26.59 13.56
N LEU A 115 -26.26 -25.83 12.48
CA LEU A 115 -27.30 -25.46 11.52
C LEU A 115 -27.92 -26.71 10.87
N SER A 116 -27.07 -27.60 10.35
CA SER A 116 -27.52 -28.81 9.64
C SER A 116 -28.27 -29.83 10.51
N GLU A 117 -28.07 -29.79 11.83
CA GLU A 117 -28.73 -30.66 12.79
C GLU A 117 -30.09 -30.13 13.26
N ARG A 118 -30.43 -28.87 12.95
CA ARG A 118 -31.69 -28.26 13.39
C ARG A 118 -32.87 -28.74 12.54
N ALA A 119 -33.95 -29.09 13.21
CA ALA A 119 -35.20 -29.51 12.57
C ALA A 119 -36.05 -28.33 12.05
N GLU A 120 -35.80 -27.10 12.53
CA GLU A 120 -36.58 -25.91 12.20
C GLU A 120 -35.69 -24.76 11.72
N ALA A 121 -36.09 -24.12 10.62
CA ALA A 121 -35.44 -22.95 10.03
C ALA A 121 -35.65 -21.70 10.89
N ASN A 122 -34.91 -21.61 11.99
CA ASN A 122 -34.90 -20.45 12.87
C ASN A 122 -33.85 -19.43 12.45
N THR A 123 -34.15 -18.15 12.70
CA THR A 123 -33.18 -17.07 12.45
C THR A 123 -31.98 -17.23 13.39
N CYS A 124 -30.78 -17.28 12.84
CA CYS A 124 -29.54 -17.49 13.56
C CYS A 124 -28.40 -16.66 13.00
N THR A 125 -27.33 -16.55 13.79
CA THR A 125 -26.08 -15.90 13.39
C THR A 125 -25.01 -16.95 13.13
N ILE A 126 -24.30 -16.83 12.02
CA ILE A 126 -23.20 -17.73 11.65
C ILE A 126 -21.94 -16.91 11.42
N ILE A 127 -20.82 -17.35 11.97
CA ILE A 127 -19.51 -16.71 11.78
C ILE A 127 -18.62 -17.63 10.98
N GLY A 128 -18.11 -17.12 9.86
CA GLY A 128 -17.25 -17.90 8.98
C GLY A 128 -16.38 -17.02 8.08
N THR A 129 -15.66 -17.67 7.18
CA THR A 129 -14.83 -17.08 6.15
C THR A 129 -15.57 -17.13 4.82
N LEU A 130 -15.62 -16.00 4.13
CA LEU A 130 -16.24 -15.92 2.80
C LEU A 130 -15.36 -16.60 1.76
N TYR A 131 -15.99 -17.45 0.96
CA TYR A 131 -15.42 -18.02 -0.25
C TYR A 131 -16.27 -17.61 -1.45
N LYS A 132 -15.66 -16.88 -2.38
CA LYS A 132 -16.30 -16.49 -3.64
C LYS A 132 -15.85 -17.43 -4.74
N HIS A 133 -16.81 -18.22 -5.24
CA HIS A 133 -16.61 -19.06 -6.41
C HIS A 133 -16.81 -18.20 -7.66
N GLN A 134 -15.70 -17.92 -8.36
CA GLN A 134 -15.68 -16.99 -9.47
C GLN A 134 -15.67 -17.72 -10.81
N GLU A 135 -16.62 -17.41 -11.68
CA GLU A 135 -16.75 -18.05 -13.01
C GLU A 135 -15.51 -17.76 -13.88
N LEU A 136 -14.98 -16.54 -13.77
CA LEU A 136 -13.89 -16.06 -14.63
C LEU A 136 -12.50 -16.37 -14.07
N LYS A 137 -12.40 -16.93 -12.86
CA LYS A 137 -11.11 -17.20 -12.22
C LYS A 137 -10.36 -18.31 -12.99
N PRO A 138 -9.08 -18.09 -13.35
CA PRO A 138 -8.30 -19.09 -14.07
C PRO A 138 -8.09 -20.32 -13.20
N SER A 139 -8.14 -21.49 -13.84
CA SER A 139 -7.94 -22.78 -13.19
C SER A 139 -6.72 -23.46 -13.80
N ILE A 140 -5.69 -23.65 -12.97
CA ILE A 140 -4.47 -24.37 -13.36
C ILE A 140 -4.83 -25.79 -13.81
N LEU A 141 -5.75 -26.47 -13.12
CA LEU A 141 -6.17 -27.82 -13.50
C LEU A 141 -6.85 -27.85 -14.86
N ARG A 142 -7.63 -26.81 -15.20
CA ARG A 142 -8.27 -26.70 -16.51
C ARG A 142 -7.24 -26.47 -17.60
N GLU A 143 -6.30 -25.56 -17.36
CA GLU A 143 -5.16 -25.30 -18.24
C GLU A 143 -4.33 -26.57 -18.49
N LEU A 144 -3.99 -27.31 -17.43
CA LEU A 144 -3.29 -28.61 -17.51
C LEU A 144 -4.12 -29.72 -18.15
N SER A 145 -5.45 -29.70 -18.05
CA SER A 145 -6.30 -30.71 -18.70
C SER A 145 -6.51 -30.46 -20.19
N GLU A 146 -6.46 -29.18 -20.59
CA GLU A 146 -6.63 -28.71 -21.97
C GLU A 146 -5.27 -28.57 -22.69
N GLU A 147 -4.17 -29.06 -22.08
CA GLU A 147 -2.73 -28.90 -22.42
C GLU A 147 -2.28 -29.38 -23.81
N LEU A 148 -3.21 -29.66 -24.72
CA LEU A 148 -2.89 -29.94 -26.12
C LEU A 148 -3.41 -28.90 -27.11
N GLN A 149 -4.32 -27.96 -26.75
CA GLN A 149 -4.98 -27.13 -27.78
C GLN A 149 -5.44 -25.71 -27.41
N LEU A 150 -5.07 -25.09 -26.27
CA LEU A 150 -5.50 -23.70 -26.01
C LEU A 150 -4.36 -22.71 -25.70
N VAL A 151 -4.48 -21.56 -26.36
CA VAL A 151 -3.75 -20.32 -26.11
C VAL A 151 -4.09 -19.86 -24.69
N THR A 152 -3.07 -19.53 -23.89
CA THR A 152 -3.20 -18.95 -22.56
C THR A 152 -4.20 -17.79 -22.61
N GLN A 153 -5.28 -17.86 -21.82
CA GLN A 153 -6.23 -16.74 -21.79
C GLN A 153 -5.50 -15.48 -21.32
N PRO A 154 -5.70 -14.32 -21.99
CA PRO A 154 -5.04 -13.09 -21.58
C PRO A 154 -5.42 -12.77 -20.13
N ALA A 155 -4.44 -12.35 -19.35
CA ALA A 155 -4.64 -11.93 -17.97
C ALA A 155 -5.72 -10.85 -17.93
N ARG A 156 -6.76 -11.07 -17.11
CA ARG A 156 -7.86 -10.11 -16.97
C ARG A 156 -7.51 -9.16 -15.84
N ALA A 157 -7.80 -7.87 -16.03
CA ALA A 157 -7.69 -6.89 -14.94
C ALA A 157 -8.74 -7.13 -13.84
N ASN A 158 -9.87 -7.77 -14.17
CA ASN A 158 -10.94 -8.09 -13.24
C ASN A 158 -11.51 -9.49 -13.51
N TYR A 159 -11.72 -10.24 -12.44
CA TYR A 159 -12.28 -11.59 -12.45
C TYR A 159 -13.66 -11.67 -11.78
N ALA A 160 -14.24 -10.54 -11.36
CA ALA A 160 -15.59 -10.50 -10.80
C ALA A 160 -16.65 -10.66 -11.91
N SER A 161 -17.69 -11.42 -11.59
CA SER A 161 -18.87 -11.62 -12.44
C SER A 161 -20.14 -11.56 -11.58
N PHE A 162 -21.25 -11.13 -12.18
CA PHE A 162 -22.57 -11.21 -11.54
C PHE A 162 -23.06 -12.66 -11.37
N LYS A 163 -22.43 -13.62 -12.06
CA LYS A 163 -22.68 -15.06 -11.91
C LYS A 163 -21.84 -15.72 -10.83
N ASP A 164 -20.97 -14.97 -10.16
CA ASP A 164 -20.18 -15.51 -9.06
C ASP A 164 -21.11 -16.03 -7.95
N LEU A 165 -20.67 -17.06 -7.23
CA LEU A 165 -21.42 -17.64 -6.12
C LEU A 165 -20.68 -17.38 -4.82
N LEU A 166 -21.43 -17.08 -3.77
CA LEU A 166 -20.85 -16.78 -2.46
C LEU A 166 -21.16 -17.91 -1.48
N TYR A 167 -20.14 -18.32 -0.75
CA TYR A 167 -20.22 -19.32 0.31
C TYR A 167 -19.65 -18.75 1.60
N LEU A 168 -20.19 -19.22 2.72
CA LEU A 168 -19.59 -19.03 4.03
C LEU A 168 -19.06 -20.37 4.51
N GLU A 169 -17.80 -20.40 4.91
CA GLU A 169 -17.11 -21.60 5.39
C GLU A 169 -16.72 -21.42 6.87
N ASP A 170 -16.93 -22.43 7.69
CA ASP A 170 -16.36 -22.52 9.04
C ASP A 170 -15.31 -23.66 9.09
N GLU A 171 -14.99 -24.15 10.28
CA GLU A 171 -14.03 -25.24 10.44
C GLU A 171 -14.51 -26.59 9.90
N SER A 172 -15.83 -26.80 9.72
CA SER A 172 -16.41 -28.09 9.37
C SER A 172 -17.07 -28.10 8.00
N LEU A 173 -17.89 -27.11 7.69
CA LEU A 173 -18.79 -27.11 6.53
C LEU A 173 -18.75 -25.78 5.77
N ARG A 174 -19.51 -25.75 4.67
CA ARG A 174 -19.78 -24.54 3.91
C ARG A 174 -21.26 -24.47 3.54
N VAL A 175 -21.80 -23.25 3.50
CA VAL A 175 -23.18 -22.99 3.07
C VAL A 175 -23.20 -21.92 1.98
N LYS A 176 -24.06 -22.10 0.98
CA LYS A 176 -24.25 -21.11 -0.08
C LYS A 176 -25.05 -19.93 0.48
N LEU A 177 -24.56 -18.71 0.29
CA LEU A 177 -25.27 -17.50 0.70
C LEU A 177 -26.16 -16.99 -0.45
N VAL A 178 -27.40 -16.66 -0.13
CA VAL A 178 -28.37 -16.04 -1.04
C VAL A 178 -29.04 -14.83 -0.38
N GLY A 179 -29.65 -13.96 -1.18
CA GLY A 179 -30.22 -12.69 -0.72
C GLY A 179 -29.49 -11.49 -1.33
N ASN A 180 -30.15 -10.33 -1.34
CA ASN A 180 -29.76 -9.20 -2.20
C ASN A 180 -29.33 -7.96 -1.41
N LEU A 181 -28.38 -8.11 -0.48
CA LEU A 181 -27.96 -7.02 0.41
C LEU A 181 -26.61 -6.40 0.06
N MET A 182 -25.78 -7.10 -0.70
CA MET A 182 -24.46 -6.62 -1.12
C MET A 182 -24.22 -6.94 -2.59
N ASP A 183 -23.52 -6.05 -3.29
CA ASP A 183 -23.02 -6.34 -4.62
C ASP A 183 -21.96 -7.44 -4.52
N ILE A 184 -22.24 -8.59 -5.12
CA ILE A 184 -21.33 -9.74 -5.11
C ILE A 184 -19.97 -9.38 -5.70
N GLN A 185 -19.90 -8.39 -6.60
CA GLN A 185 -18.66 -7.95 -7.22
C GLN A 185 -17.70 -7.27 -6.22
N ASP A 186 -18.23 -6.63 -5.18
CA ASP A 186 -17.45 -5.96 -4.13
C ASP A 186 -16.93 -6.93 -3.05
N ILE A 187 -17.45 -8.16 -3.03
CA ILE A 187 -17.06 -9.19 -2.06
C ILE A 187 -15.82 -9.95 -2.56
N VAL A 188 -14.90 -10.21 -1.63
CA VAL A 188 -13.65 -10.95 -1.88
C VAL A 188 -13.53 -12.17 -0.97
N THR A 189 -12.86 -13.20 -1.47
CA THR A 189 -12.55 -14.43 -0.72
C THR A 189 -11.60 -14.15 0.45
N GLY A 190 -11.83 -14.81 1.58
CA GLY A 190 -10.98 -14.79 2.76
C GLY A 190 -11.39 -13.75 3.83
N CYS A 191 -12.43 -12.96 3.58
CA CYS A 191 -13.00 -12.06 4.58
C CYS A 191 -13.75 -12.86 5.65
N VAL A 192 -13.48 -12.59 6.94
CA VAL A 192 -14.21 -13.19 8.04
C VAL A 192 -15.34 -12.25 8.45
N CYS A 193 -16.55 -12.76 8.55
CA CYS A 193 -17.74 -12.00 8.93
C CYS A 193 -18.73 -12.86 9.71
N ALA A 194 -19.65 -12.19 10.40
CA ALA A 194 -20.89 -12.79 10.87
C ALA A 194 -22.01 -12.46 9.88
N VAL A 195 -22.89 -13.43 9.62
CA VAL A 195 -24.11 -13.25 8.84
C VAL A 195 -25.31 -13.62 9.70
N LEU A 196 -26.39 -12.85 9.55
CA LEU A 196 -27.69 -13.11 10.16
C LEU A 196 -28.63 -13.64 9.08
N GLY A 197 -29.40 -14.68 9.38
CA GLY A 197 -30.33 -15.25 8.41
C GLY A 197 -30.95 -16.56 8.86
N HIS A 198 -31.49 -17.30 7.89
CA HIS A 198 -32.08 -18.62 8.09
C HIS A 198 -31.76 -19.53 6.91
N GLU A 199 -31.78 -20.84 7.15
CA GLU A 199 -31.64 -21.85 6.10
C GLU A 199 -32.92 -21.98 5.28
N LEU A 200 -32.76 -22.19 3.98
CA LEU A 200 -33.82 -22.46 3.01
C LEU A 200 -33.92 -23.96 2.74
N GLU A 201 -35.04 -24.38 2.16
CA GLU A 201 -35.31 -25.79 1.83
C GLU A 201 -34.28 -26.42 0.86
N ASP A 202 -33.60 -25.60 0.06
CA ASP A 202 -32.54 -26.04 -0.86
C ASP A 202 -31.15 -26.16 -0.20
N GLY A 203 -31.06 -25.94 1.12
CA GLY A 203 -29.82 -25.95 1.89
C GLY A 203 -28.97 -24.69 1.73
N SER A 204 -29.48 -23.65 1.07
CA SER A 204 -28.82 -22.35 1.03
C SER A 204 -29.23 -21.47 2.23
N PHE A 205 -28.42 -20.47 2.54
CA PHE A 205 -28.66 -19.58 3.67
C PHE A 205 -29.09 -18.19 3.17
N SER A 206 -30.31 -17.81 3.51
CA SER A 206 -30.91 -16.51 3.18
C SER A 206 -30.40 -15.44 4.15
N VAL A 207 -29.54 -14.57 3.65
CA VAL A 207 -28.90 -13.53 4.47
C VAL A 207 -29.80 -12.32 4.62
N THR A 208 -30.04 -11.91 5.87
CA THR A 208 -30.81 -10.71 6.25
C THR A 208 -29.92 -9.55 6.69
N ASP A 209 -28.73 -9.82 7.25
CA ASP A 209 -27.79 -8.75 7.62
C ASP A 209 -26.36 -9.29 7.78
N TRP A 210 -25.37 -8.39 7.75
CA TRP A 210 -23.93 -8.68 7.81
C TRP A 210 -23.23 -7.93 8.93
N CYS A 211 -22.21 -8.53 9.54
CA CYS A 211 -21.33 -7.88 10.51
C CYS A 211 -19.87 -8.23 10.24
N PHE A 212 -19.04 -7.20 10.03
CA PHE A 212 -17.59 -7.35 9.83
C PHE A 212 -16.82 -6.97 11.10
N PRO A 213 -15.61 -7.52 11.31
CA PRO A 213 -14.81 -7.24 12.51
C PRO A 213 -14.45 -5.75 12.65
N GLY A 214 -14.54 -4.97 11.57
CA GLY A 214 -14.24 -3.53 11.54
C GLY A 214 -12.76 -3.23 11.79
N CYS A 215 -12.44 -1.96 12.02
CA CYS A 215 -11.08 -1.54 12.32
C CYS A 215 -10.70 -1.89 13.78
N CYS A 216 -9.43 -2.24 14.00
CA CYS A 216 -8.89 -2.29 15.36
C CYS A 216 -9.08 -0.91 16.03
N PRO A 217 -9.46 -0.85 17.32
CA PRO A 217 -9.53 0.40 18.05
C PRO A 217 -8.21 1.15 17.90
N LYS A 218 -8.27 2.43 17.49
CA LYS A 218 -7.07 3.28 17.40
C LYS A 218 -6.41 3.27 18.77
N LEU A 219 -5.10 2.96 18.82
CA LEU A 219 -4.30 3.17 20.01
C LEU A 219 -4.40 4.65 20.39
N SER A 220 -5.13 4.94 21.47
CA SER A 220 -5.31 6.27 22.03
C SER A 220 -4.03 6.71 22.74
N THR A 221 -2.97 6.96 21.97
CA THR A 221 -1.72 7.53 22.49
C THR A 221 -0.90 8.11 21.35
N PHE A 222 -1.48 9.05 20.60
CA PHE A 222 -0.65 10.09 20.03
C PHE A 222 -0.67 11.24 21.04
N ASN A 223 0.22 11.17 22.04
CA ASN A 223 0.66 12.40 22.67
C ASN A 223 1.24 13.21 21.52
N HIS A 224 0.60 14.32 21.17
CA HIS A 224 1.09 15.22 20.13
C HIS A 224 2.53 15.60 20.51
N SER A 225 3.49 14.91 19.91
CA SER A 225 4.88 15.32 19.98
C SER A 225 4.92 16.66 19.26
N GLU A 226 5.35 17.71 19.96
CA GLU A 226 5.56 19.05 19.38
C GLU A 226 6.58 19.03 18.23
N ARG A 227 7.31 17.91 18.03
CA ARG A 227 8.21 17.70 16.90
C ARG A 227 7.43 17.66 15.59
N LYS A 228 7.61 18.72 14.81
CA LYS A 228 7.12 18.87 13.44
C LYS A 228 8.15 18.25 12.49
N GLY A 229 7.75 17.27 11.69
CA GLY A 229 8.59 16.71 10.66
C GLY A 229 7.76 16.03 9.57
N LYS A 230 8.30 16.00 8.36
CA LYS A 230 7.63 15.43 7.18
C LYS A 230 8.22 14.08 6.82
N VAL A 231 7.40 13.19 6.27
CA VAL A 231 7.86 11.93 5.66
C VAL A 231 7.50 11.98 4.19
N LEU A 232 8.50 11.83 3.34
CA LEU A 232 8.30 11.76 1.89
C LEU A 232 8.04 10.30 1.51
N ILE A 233 6.96 10.02 0.78
CA ILE A 233 6.66 8.69 0.27
C ILE A 233 6.64 8.74 -1.25
N ILE A 234 7.44 7.88 -1.88
CA ILE A 234 7.49 7.70 -3.34
C ILE A 234 7.30 6.22 -3.65
N SER A 235 6.78 5.89 -4.83
CA SER A 235 6.57 4.50 -5.26
C SER A 235 6.64 4.41 -6.77
N GLY A 236 6.91 3.23 -7.33
CA GLY A 236 6.78 3.00 -8.77
C GLY A 236 7.78 3.81 -9.61
N LEU A 237 9.05 3.85 -9.20
CA LEU A 237 10.11 4.50 -9.98
C LEU A 237 10.28 3.83 -11.35
N ASP A 238 10.02 2.52 -11.43
CA ASP A 238 10.04 1.69 -12.62
C ASP A 238 11.27 1.96 -13.52
N LEU A 239 12.46 1.94 -12.94
CA LEU A 239 13.69 2.35 -13.61
C LEU A 239 14.05 1.48 -14.84
N ALA A 240 13.43 0.30 -14.98
CA ALA A 240 13.58 -0.56 -16.15
C ALA A 240 12.89 0.01 -17.39
N ASN A 241 11.75 0.67 -17.23
CA ASN A 241 10.94 1.21 -18.32
C ASN A 241 11.00 2.75 -18.39
N ASN A 242 11.37 3.40 -17.29
CA ASN A 242 11.43 4.84 -17.20
C ASN A 242 12.67 5.40 -17.94
N ALA A 243 12.43 6.06 -19.07
CA ALA A 243 13.46 6.75 -19.85
C ALA A 243 13.72 8.20 -19.37
N GLN A 244 12.90 8.73 -18.45
CA GLN A 244 12.87 10.15 -18.09
C GLN A 244 13.87 10.47 -16.97
N LEU A 245 15.16 10.45 -17.32
CA LEU A 245 16.27 10.77 -16.41
C LEU A 245 16.15 12.16 -15.75
N LEU A 246 15.57 13.14 -16.43
CA LEU A 246 15.45 14.51 -15.92
C LEU A 246 14.59 14.58 -14.66
N SER A 247 13.43 13.94 -14.65
CA SER A 247 12.51 13.98 -13.50
C SER A 247 13.11 13.33 -12.26
N LEU A 248 13.89 12.25 -12.45
CA LEU A 248 14.60 11.59 -11.36
C LEU A 248 15.73 12.46 -10.81
N ASN A 249 16.45 13.16 -11.67
CA ASN A 249 17.50 14.10 -11.25
C ASN A 249 16.90 15.30 -10.51
N LEU A 250 15.80 15.87 -11.02
CA LEU A 250 15.11 16.96 -10.31
C LEU A 250 14.56 16.49 -8.96
N LEU A 251 14.06 15.26 -8.88
CA LEU A 251 13.61 14.68 -7.62
C LEU A 251 14.77 14.51 -6.64
N SER A 252 15.93 13.99 -7.06
CA SER A 252 17.08 13.84 -6.18
C SER A 252 17.64 15.20 -5.75
N GLU A 253 17.74 16.17 -6.66
CA GLU A 253 18.16 17.53 -6.37
C GLU A 253 17.20 18.26 -5.43
N TRP A 254 15.89 18.08 -5.63
CA TRP A 254 14.87 18.59 -4.72
C TRP A 254 15.00 17.93 -3.34
N ILE A 255 15.03 16.60 -3.26
CA ILE A 255 15.18 15.88 -1.98
C ILE A 255 16.45 16.31 -1.25
N THR A 256 17.54 16.61 -1.96
CA THR A 256 18.81 17.03 -1.36
C THR A 256 18.87 18.53 -1.06
N GLY A 257 17.89 19.32 -1.50
CA GLY A 257 17.84 20.78 -1.31
C GLY A 257 18.69 21.58 -2.29
N MET A 258 19.17 20.96 -3.39
CA MET A 258 19.99 21.60 -4.41
C MET A 258 19.18 22.52 -5.34
N VAL A 259 17.87 22.32 -5.41
CA VAL A 259 16.93 23.11 -6.23
C VAL A 259 15.86 23.74 -5.35
N GLY A 260 15.51 24.99 -5.64
CA GLY A 260 14.45 25.75 -4.96
C GLY A 260 14.94 27.07 -4.36
N SER A 261 14.00 27.86 -3.85
CA SER A 261 14.30 29.06 -3.05
C SER A 261 14.69 28.68 -1.61
N LYS A 262 15.13 29.67 -0.81
CA LYS A 262 15.51 29.45 0.59
C LYS A 262 14.34 28.85 1.40
N GLU A 263 13.13 29.30 1.13
CA GLU A 263 11.90 28.83 1.79
C GLU A 263 11.62 27.36 1.47
N VAL A 264 11.81 26.97 0.19
CA VAL A 264 11.64 25.58 -0.26
C VAL A 264 12.71 24.67 0.35
N GLN A 265 13.95 25.14 0.43
CA GLN A 265 15.05 24.40 1.03
C GLN A 265 14.84 24.16 2.53
N ASP A 266 14.37 25.18 3.26
CA ASP A 266 14.01 25.07 4.68
C ASP A 266 12.86 24.07 4.89
N GLU A 267 11.85 24.11 4.02
CA GLU A 267 10.74 23.16 4.05
C GLU A 267 11.22 21.72 3.85
N ILE A 268 12.10 21.50 2.86
CA ILE A 268 12.65 20.17 2.55
C ILE A 268 13.54 19.66 3.69
N ALA A 269 14.27 20.55 4.36
CA ALA A 269 15.10 20.20 5.52
C ALA A 269 14.28 19.63 6.68
N SER A 270 12.97 19.98 6.79
CA SER A 270 12.04 19.39 7.75
C SER A 270 11.64 17.93 7.44
N THR A 271 12.08 17.38 6.30
CA THR A 271 11.83 15.99 5.92
C THR A 271 12.74 15.03 6.69
N LEU A 272 12.13 14.22 7.54
CA LEU A 272 12.78 13.26 8.45
C LEU A 272 13.28 12.00 7.71
N CYS A 273 12.51 11.51 6.74
CA CYS A 273 12.89 10.36 5.94
C CYS A 273 12.16 10.30 4.60
N VAL A 274 12.75 9.55 3.67
CA VAL A 274 12.16 9.16 2.40
C VAL A 274 11.82 7.68 2.44
N ILE A 275 10.58 7.32 2.12
CA ILE A 275 10.11 5.93 1.99
C ILE A 275 9.84 5.67 0.52
N ILE A 276 10.48 4.64 -0.03
CA ILE A 276 10.29 4.17 -1.40
C ILE A 276 9.48 2.86 -1.34
N ALA A 277 8.19 2.95 -1.64
CA ALA A 277 7.21 1.90 -1.45
C ALA A 277 7.07 0.98 -2.69
N GLY A 278 8.13 0.26 -3.03
CA GLY A 278 8.09 -0.79 -4.05
C GLY A 278 8.07 -0.30 -5.50
N ASN A 279 8.24 -1.29 -6.39
CA ASN A 279 8.30 -1.15 -7.85
C ASN A 279 9.38 -0.15 -8.26
N SER A 280 10.54 -0.25 -7.61
CA SER A 280 11.67 0.66 -7.82
C SER A 280 12.48 0.27 -9.06
N VAL A 281 12.70 -1.04 -9.24
CA VAL A 281 13.39 -1.61 -10.40
C VAL A 281 12.42 -1.75 -11.56
N ARG A 282 11.22 -2.28 -11.31
CA ARG A 282 10.23 -2.54 -12.35
C ARG A 282 8.79 -2.33 -11.86
N GLY A 283 7.93 -1.84 -12.76
CA GLY A 283 6.51 -1.53 -12.49
C GLY A 283 5.50 -2.48 -13.16
N SER A 284 5.94 -3.38 -14.03
CA SER A 284 5.07 -4.29 -14.79
C SER A 284 5.68 -5.67 -15.01
N VAL A 285 4.81 -6.65 -15.29
CA VAL A 285 5.19 -8.00 -15.73
C VAL A 285 6.01 -7.92 -17.01
N GLU A 286 7.06 -8.74 -17.12
CA GLU A 286 7.77 -8.92 -18.38
C GLU A 286 6.86 -9.62 -19.40
N THR A 287 6.58 -8.96 -20.53
CA THR A 287 5.86 -9.59 -21.63
C THR A 287 6.80 -10.58 -22.31
N TYR A 288 6.62 -11.87 -22.05
CA TYR A 288 7.32 -12.94 -22.73
C TYR A 288 6.65 -13.20 -24.08
N ASP A 289 7.40 -13.03 -25.18
CA ASP A 289 7.07 -13.75 -26.41
C ASP A 289 7.43 -15.22 -26.16
N HIS A 290 6.51 -16.14 -26.42
CA HIS A 290 6.69 -17.57 -26.15
C HIS A 290 7.76 -18.16 -27.08
N ALA A 291 9.03 -17.91 -26.76
CA ALA A 291 10.19 -18.49 -27.41
C ALA A 291 10.41 -19.93 -26.89
N THR A 292 10.82 -20.81 -27.77
CA THR A 292 10.97 -22.26 -27.52
C THR A 292 11.97 -22.55 -26.40
N TYR A 293 11.89 -23.74 -25.79
CA TYR A 293 12.67 -24.14 -24.59
C TYR A 293 14.19 -23.86 -24.67
N PHE A 294 14.77 -23.86 -25.88
CA PHE A 294 16.20 -23.60 -26.10
C PHE A 294 16.58 -22.11 -26.13
N GLU A 295 15.63 -21.21 -26.41
CA GLU A 295 15.85 -19.74 -26.40
C GLU A 295 15.83 -19.16 -24.98
N ARG A 296 15.35 -19.93 -23.99
CA ARG A 296 15.19 -19.51 -22.59
C ARG A 296 16.51 -19.15 -21.91
N LYS A 297 17.58 -19.92 -22.10
CA LYS A 297 18.84 -19.68 -21.36
C LYS A 297 19.53 -18.36 -21.74
N ALA A 298 19.60 -18.05 -23.04
CA ALA A 298 20.18 -16.79 -23.50
C ALA A 298 19.26 -15.60 -23.14
N HIS A 299 17.95 -15.82 -23.15
CA HIS A 299 16.96 -14.83 -22.75
C HIS A 299 17.03 -14.51 -21.24
N ASP A 300 17.13 -15.54 -20.38
CA ASP A 300 17.30 -15.39 -18.94
C ASP A 300 18.57 -14.62 -18.59
N GLU A 301 19.66 -14.88 -19.31
CA GLU A 301 20.91 -14.14 -19.14
C GLU A 301 20.77 -12.67 -19.55
N ALA A 302 20.04 -12.39 -20.64
CA ALA A 302 19.75 -11.02 -21.07
C ALA A 302 18.87 -10.27 -20.06
N ILE A 303 17.85 -10.93 -19.50
CA ILE A 303 16.98 -10.39 -18.44
C ILE A 303 17.79 -10.09 -17.19
N PHE A 304 18.65 -11.03 -16.78
CA PHE A 304 19.52 -10.83 -15.63
C PHE A 304 20.44 -9.63 -15.82
N LYS A 305 21.09 -9.50 -16.98
CA LYS A 305 21.95 -8.36 -17.33
C LYS A 305 21.17 -7.04 -17.31
N LYS A 306 19.96 -7.01 -17.88
CA LYS A 306 19.08 -5.82 -17.85
C LYS A 306 18.71 -5.45 -16.42
N THR A 307 18.29 -6.41 -15.62
CA THR A 307 17.91 -6.20 -14.21
C THR A 307 19.09 -5.72 -13.39
N ALA A 308 20.29 -6.29 -13.58
CA ALA A 308 21.51 -5.84 -12.92
C ALA A 308 21.86 -4.38 -13.27
N LEU A 309 21.73 -3.99 -14.54
CA LEU A 309 21.96 -2.61 -14.97
C LEU A 309 20.97 -1.63 -14.34
N VAL A 310 19.68 -1.97 -14.31
CA VAL A 310 18.64 -1.14 -13.71
C VAL A 310 18.83 -1.01 -12.20
N THR A 311 19.20 -2.11 -11.55
CA THR A 311 19.50 -2.12 -10.13
C THR A 311 20.70 -1.23 -9.81
N ARG A 312 21.72 -1.20 -10.67
CA ARG A 312 22.84 -0.27 -10.53
C ARG A 312 22.40 1.19 -10.64
N LYS A 313 21.51 1.52 -11.60
CA LYS A 313 20.91 2.85 -11.69
C LYS A 313 20.14 3.23 -10.42
N LEU A 314 19.42 2.28 -9.83
CA LEU A 314 18.75 2.47 -8.54
C LEU A 314 19.77 2.77 -7.44
N ASP A 315 20.84 1.99 -7.34
CA ASP A 315 21.91 2.19 -6.34
C ASP A 315 22.56 3.57 -6.48
N ASP A 316 22.85 4.01 -7.72
CA ASP A 316 23.40 5.35 -8.02
C ASP A 316 22.43 6.47 -7.61
N PHE A 317 21.15 6.33 -7.95
CA PHE A 317 20.10 7.28 -7.56
C PHE A 317 19.97 7.38 -6.04
N LEU A 318 19.88 6.25 -5.34
CA LEU A 318 19.75 6.21 -3.88
C LEU A 318 20.98 6.79 -3.19
N LEU A 319 22.18 6.52 -3.73
CA LEU A 319 23.42 7.03 -3.19
C LEU A 319 23.46 8.57 -3.15
N SER A 320 22.83 9.23 -4.13
CA SER A 320 22.72 10.70 -4.16
C SER A 320 21.88 11.24 -3.00
N ILE A 321 20.88 10.49 -2.54
CA ILE A 321 19.93 10.91 -1.50
C ILE A 321 20.40 10.51 -0.10
N VAL A 322 20.89 9.27 0.08
CA VAL A 322 21.25 8.65 1.37
C VAL A 322 22.32 9.45 2.13
N GLN A 323 23.12 10.25 1.42
CA GLN A 323 24.10 11.14 2.03
C GLN A 323 23.47 12.23 2.90
N TYR A 324 22.28 12.70 2.51
CA TYR A 324 21.64 13.87 3.09
C TYR A 324 20.36 13.53 3.86
N CYS A 325 19.66 12.45 3.49
CA CYS A 325 18.38 12.05 4.10
C CYS A 325 18.32 10.53 4.36
N PRO A 326 17.74 10.08 5.49
CA PRO A 326 17.42 8.67 5.69
C PRO A 326 16.44 8.14 4.65
N VAL A 327 16.74 6.98 4.06
CA VAL A 327 15.90 6.32 3.05
C VAL A 327 15.49 4.92 3.52
N ILE A 328 14.20 4.61 3.41
CA ILE A 328 13.62 3.29 3.62
C ILE A 328 13.14 2.76 2.27
N LEU A 329 13.77 1.70 1.78
CA LEU A 329 13.42 1.06 0.51
C LEU A 329 12.59 -0.20 0.79
N MET A 330 11.40 -0.28 0.21
CA MET A 330 10.53 -1.45 0.28
C MET A 330 10.50 -2.14 -1.09
N PRO A 331 10.50 -3.48 -1.15
CA PRO A 331 10.36 -4.19 -2.41
C PRO A 331 8.92 -4.05 -2.94
N GLY A 332 8.82 -4.12 -4.27
CA GLY A 332 7.63 -4.20 -5.09
C GLY A 332 7.23 -5.63 -5.51
N GLU A 333 6.09 -5.73 -6.18
CA GLU A 333 5.64 -6.97 -6.83
C GLU A 333 6.62 -7.45 -7.91
N PHE A 334 7.18 -6.52 -8.68
CA PHE A 334 8.08 -6.79 -9.81
C PHE A 334 9.55 -6.50 -9.51
N ASP A 335 9.87 -6.16 -8.27
CA ASP A 335 11.26 -5.96 -7.84
C ASP A 335 11.95 -7.31 -7.58
N PRO A 336 13.30 -7.37 -7.66
CA PRO A 336 14.08 -8.59 -7.40
C PRO A 336 14.06 -8.98 -5.91
N SER A 337 12.91 -9.46 -5.45
CA SER A 337 12.61 -9.93 -4.11
C SER A 337 11.68 -11.16 -4.19
N CYS A 338 11.25 -11.71 -3.05
CA CYS A 338 10.27 -12.80 -3.10
C CYS A 338 8.88 -12.26 -3.49
N HIS A 339 8.15 -12.99 -4.33
CA HIS A 339 6.79 -12.63 -4.74
C HIS A 339 5.71 -13.03 -3.73
N THR A 340 6.05 -13.89 -2.76
CA THR A 340 5.13 -14.28 -1.69
C THR A 340 5.07 -13.21 -0.60
N LEU A 341 3.88 -12.97 -0.06
CA LEU A 341 3.72 -12.17 1.14
C LEU A 341 3.97 -13.03 2.40
N PRO A 342 4.71 -12.52 3.41
CA PRO A 342 5.34 -11.20 3.46
C PRO A 342 6.60 -11.10 2.58
N GLN A 343 6.66 -10.08 1.71
CA GLN A 343 7.86 -9.83 0.91
C GLN A 343 9.03 -9.44 1.81
N GLN A 344 10.19 -10.07 1.58
CA GLN A 344 11.42 -9.83 2.34
C GLN A 344 12.23 -8.70 1.71
N ALA A 345 12.98 -7.99 2.57
CA ALA A 345 13.81 -6.87 2.18
C ALA A 345 14.86 -7.24 1.10
N PHE A 346 15.29 -6.26 0.30
CA PHE A 346 16.35 -6.47 -0.70
C PHE A 346 17.63 -6.99 -0.07
N HIS A 347 18.25 -7.97 -0.72
CA HIS A 347 19.56 -8.45 -0.32
C HIS A 347 20.62 -7.36 -0.54
N PRO A 348 21.56 -7.13 0.41
CA PRO A 348 22.55 -6.05 0.29
C PRO A 348 23.42 -6.08 -0.98
N CYS A 349 23.63 -7.26 -1.58
CA CYS A 349 24.38 -7.39 -2.84
C CYS A 349 23.71 -6.70 -4.05
N ILE A 350 22.41 -6.46 -3.97
CA ILE A 350 21.64 -5.78 -5.01
C ILE A 350 22.04 -4.30 -5.04
N LEU A 351 22.39 -3.71 -3.90
CA LEU A 351 22.72 -2.28 -3.75
C LEU A 351 24.08 -2.12 -3.05
N PRO A 352 25.20 -2.45 -3.72
CA PRO A 352 26.53 -2.48 -3.11
C PRO A 352 27.01 -1.10 -2.60
N GLN A 353 26.69 0.00 -3.29
CA GLN A 353 27.15 1.33 -2.89
C GLN A 353 26.39 1.83 -1.67
N CYS A 354 25.07 1.67 -1.65
CA CYS A 354 24.25 2.03 -0.49
C CYS A 354 24.57 1.12 0.71
N SER A 355 24.77 -0.18 0.51
CA SER A 355 25.05 -1.13 1.61
C SER A 355 26.44 -0.98 2.22
N SER A 356 27.48 -0.69 1.43
CA SER A 356 28.85 -0.48 1.96
C SER A 356 28.94 0.75 2.88
N ARG A 357 28.13 1.78 2.64
CA ARG A 357 28.03 2.96 3.50
C ARG A 357 27.29 2.69 4.81
N VAL A 358 26.42 1.68 4.84
CA VAL A 358 25.83 1.15 6.09
C VAL A 358 26.88 0.43 6.94
N GLN A 359 27.89 -0.21 6.32
CA GLN A 359 28.93 -0.94 7.05
C GLN A 359 30.07 -0.05 7.57
N ARG A 360 30.48 1.01 6.85
CA ARG A 360 31.57 1.89 7.31
C ARG A 360 31.26 2.66 8.61
N SER A 361 29.98 2.86 8.95
CA SER A 361 29.58 3.41 10.25
C SER A 361 29.65 2.38 11.40
N THR A 362 29.81 1.09 11.11
CA THR A 362 29.87 0.01 12.12
C THR A 362 31.28 -0.42 12.53
N HIS A 363 32.34 0.10 11.87
CA HIS A 363 33.72 -0.20 12.26
C HIS A 363 34.20 0.52 13.53
N GLN A 364 33.36 1.37 14.14
CA GLN A 364 33.52 1.81 15.52
C GLN A 364 32.47 1.11 16.41
N ARG A 365 32.96 0.09 17.13
CA ARG A 365 32.37 -0.59 18.30
C ARG A 365 31.15 -1.49 18.03
N TYR A 366 31.41 -2.79 18.19
CA TYR A 366 30.52 -3.74 18.84
C TYR A 366 30.11 -3.18 20.22
N HIS A 367 29.10 -2.33 20.27
CA HIS A 367 28.26 -2.04 21.45
C HIS A 367 27.17 -1.09 20.95
N GLU A 368 25.92 -1.56 21.00
CA GLU A 368 24.68 -0.75 21.07
C GLU A 368 24.61 0.57 20.26
N SER A 369 23.87 0.50 19.15
CA SER A 369 22.91 1.52 18.69
C SER A 369 23.16 2.98 19.10
N ARG A 370 23.75 3.79 18.22
CA ARG A 370 23.70 5.26 18.37
C ARG A 370 23.92 6.15 17.13
N TRP A 371 23.89 5.59 15.91
CA TRP A 371 23.79 6.38 14.68
C TRP A 371 22.57 5.94 13.88
N PRO A 372 21.70 6.85 13.41
CA PRO A 372 20.55 6.46 12.61
C PRO A 372 21.03 5.85 11.30
N ARG A 373 20.63 4.59 11.03
CA ARG A 373 20.91 3.92 9.77
C ARG A 373 20.21 4.72 8.66
N ARG A 374 21.00 5.46 7.86
CA ARG A 374 20.48 6.32 6.79
C ARG A 374 19.94 5.55 5.58
N PHE A 375 20.12 4.24 5.53
CA PHE A 375 19.54 3.38 4.50
C PHE A 375 19.06 2.07 5.12
N LEU A 376 17.81 1.71 4.87
CA LEU A 376 17.17 0.49 5.35
C LEU A 376 16.32 -0.12 4.25
N THR A 377 16.32 -1.45 4.16
CA THR A 377 15.36 -2.18 3.33
C THR A 377 14.31 -2.82 4.26
N SER A 378 13.02 -2.70 3.94
CA SER A 378 11.91 -3.14 4.82
C SER A 378 10.85 -3.96 4.07
N ASN A 379 10.17 -4.86 4.78
CA ASN A 379 9.12 -5.73 4.25
C ASN A 379 7.84 -4.94 3.87
N MET A 380 7.11 -5.42 2.85
CA MET A 380 6.01 -4.68 2.19
C MET A 380 4.63 -4.73 2.90
N VAL A 381 4.44 -5.57 3.92
CA VAL A 381 3.07 -5.95 4.35
C VAL A 381 2.33 -4.88 5.17
N GLY A 382 3.01 -3.84 5.65
CA GLY A 382 2.39 -2.79 6.48
C GLY A 382 1.72 -1.65 5.71
N THR A 383 2.10 -1.40 4.45
CA THR A 383 1.70 -0.18 3.74
C THR A 383 0.48 -0.35 2.85
N TYR A 384 0.22 -1.52 2.28
CA TYR A 384 -0.96 -1.73 1.42
C TYR A 384 -2.28 -1.61 2.20
N THR A 385 -2.34 -2.11 3.44
CA THR A 385 -3.53 -1.98 4.30
C THR A 385 -3.69 -0.56 4.85
N ALA A 386 -2.59 0.12 5.20
CA ALA A 386 -2.63 1.51 5.66
C ALA A 386 -2.98 2.50 4.53
N LEU A 387 -2.41 2.34 3.33
CA LEU A 387 -2.71 3.17 2.16
C LEU A 387 -4.11 2.87 1.59
N ALA A 388 -4.57 1.61 1.61
CA ALA A 388 -5.95 1.27 1.23
C ALA A 388 -6.98 1.80 2.25
N ALA A 389 -6.66 1.80 3.55
CA ALA A 389 -7.49 2.43 4.59
C ALA A 389 -7.54 3.96 4.44
N LEU A 390 -6.40 4.60 4.17
CA LEU A 390 -6.34 6.04 3.82
C LEU A 390 -7.17 6.35 2.57
N ARG A 391 -7.13 5.49 1.56
CA ARG A 391 -7.95 5.60 0.33
C ARG A 391 -9.45 5.48 0.64
N ALA A 392 -9.86 4.54 1.47
CA ALA A 392 -11.27 4.32 1.82
C ALA A 392 -11.86 5.47 2.67
N ASP A 393 -11.07 6.06 3.58
CA ASP A 393 -11.48 7.23 4.35
C ASP A 393 -11.60 8.48 3.48
N CYS A 394 -10.72 8.68 2.47
CA CYS A 394 -10.82 9.80 1.53
C CYS A 394 -12.10 9.74 0.67
N THR A 395 -12.51 8.55 0.20
CA THR A 395 -13.73 8.39 -0.61
C THR A 395 -15.01 8.67 0.19
N ARG A 396 -15.02 8.37 1.50
CA ARG A 396 -16.14 8.71 2.40
C ARG A 396 -16.30 10.20 2.68
N TYR A 397 -15.21 10.97 2.60
CA TYR A 397 -15.25 12.43 2.76
C TYR A 397 -15.75 13.14 1.50
N LEU A 398 -15.45 12.61 0.30
CA LEU A 398 -15.90 13.18 -0.98
C LEU A 398 -17.43 13.07 -1.17
N THR A 399 -18.09 12.06 -0.62
CA THR A 399 -19.56 11.88 -0.73
C THR A 399 -20.36 12.73 0.25
N ARG A 400 -19.72 13.49 1.16
CA ARG A 400 -20.38 14.34 2.17
C ARG A 400 -20.23 15.84 1.92
N LEU A 401 -19.61 16.28 0.82
CA LEU A 401 -19.52 17.69 0.48
C LEU A 401 -20.89 18.20 -0.03
N PRO A 402 -21.53 19.19 0.63
CA PRO A 402 -22.76 19.78 0.13
C PRO A 402 -22.47 20.59 -1.15
N ILE A 403 -23.36 20.49 -2.12
CA ILE A 403 -23.39 21.35 -3.32
C ILE A 403 -23.60 22.80 -2.84
N PRO A 404 -22.76 23.77 -3.24
CA PRO A 404 -22.80 25.11 -2.64
C PRO A 404 -23.96 25.94 -3.21
N GLY A 405 -24.91 26.29 -2.34
CA GLY A 405 -25.96 27.28 -2.57
C GLY A 405 -26.57 27.73 -1.25
N ASP A 406 -26.52 29.04 -1.00
CA ASP A 406 -27.21 29.85 0.02
C ASP A 406 -26.83 29.78 1.53
N ARG A 407 -26.02 30.80 1.92
CA ARG A 407 -26.14 31.70 3.11
C ARG A 407 -25.93 31.11 4.55
N PRO A 408 -25.69 31.94 5.61
CA PRO A 408 -24.33 32.29 6.04
C PRO A 408 -24.03 32.10 7.57
N ILE A 409 -22.74 32.30 7.93
CA ILE A 409 -22.15 32.53 9.27
C ILE A 409 -22.14 31.34 10.27
N HIS A 410 -20.94 30.88 10.67
CA HIS A 410 -20.43 30.98 12.05
C HIS A 410 -19.02 30.37 12.19
N HIS A 411 -18.11 31.16 12.76
CA HIS A 411 -16.82 30.72 13.27
C HIS A 411 -17.00 29.65 14.35
N ASN A 412 -16.45 28.45 14.15
CA ASN A 412 -15.71 27.68 15.16
C ASN A 412 -15.11 26.40 14.55
N GLY A 413 -13.81 26.23 14.75
CA GLY A 413 -13.04 24.96 14.69
C GLY A 413 -13.22 24.09 13.44
N MET A 414 -12.30 24.16 12.48
CA MET A 414 -12.21 23.18 11.38
C MET A 414 -10.98 22.25 11.54
N PRO A 415 -11.15 20.93 11.31
CA PRO A 415 -10.09 19.93 11.35
C PRO A 415 -9.19 20.00 10.10
N GLY A 416 -7.91 19.65 10.26
CA GLY A 416 -6.92 19.67 9.18
C GLY A 416 -7.35 18.85 7.96
N HIS A 417 -7.27 19.47 6.78
CA HIS A 417 -7.58 18.84 5.50
C HIS A 417 -6.39 17.98 5.04
N ILE A 418 -6.64 16.70 4.75
CA ILE A 418 -5.71 15.79 4.08
C ILE A 418 -6.05 15.83 2.59
N LEU A 419 -5.12 16.30 1.75
CA LEU A 419 -5.22 16.18 0.30
C LEU A 419 -4.71 14.80 -0.13
N CYS A 420 -5.50 14.09 -0.92
CA CYS A 420 -5.16 12.81 -1.51
C CYS A 420 -5.55 12.90 -2.99
N CYS A 421 -4.58 12.71 -3.90
CA CYS A 421 -4.81 12.64 -5.35
C CYS A 421 -4.89 11.18 -5.81
#